data_AF-A0A314LED7-F1
#
_entry.id   AF-A0A314LED7-F1
#
_cell.length_a   1.000
_cell.length_b   1.000
_cell.length_c   1.000
_cell.angle_alpha   90.00
_cell.angle_beta   90.00
_cell.angle_gamma   90.00
#
_symmetry.space_group_name_H-M   'P 1'
#
loop_
_entity.id
_entity.type
_entity.pdbx_description
1 polymer ?
#
loop_
_entity_poly.entity_id
_entity_poly.type
_entity_poly.pdbx_seq_one_letter_code
_entity_poly.pdbx_strand_id
1 'polypeptide(L)'
;DWICNPQVIYPKKVQHIKKGYDPDLLSFTNLVNEFVENLGYVGVQQLIVEGLCGTLYEIVGDEGIRYLLKLICNEYKVINLLAVDECDPPLHSISNIVDHNVDEVGTDCS
;
A
#
# COMPACT_ATOMS: atom_id res chain seq x y z
N ASP A 1 29.59 14.49 5.13
CA ASP A 1 28.70 14.03 6.20
C ASP A 1 27.71 13.01 5.68
N TRP A 2 27.77 11.80 6.23
CA TRP A 2 26.83 10.74 5.89
C TRP A 2 25.56 10.99 6.70
N ILE A 3 24.43 11.16 6.02
CA ILE A 3 23.13 11.29 6.66
C ILE A 3 22.72 9.89 7.15
N CYS A 4 23.02 9.59 8.42
CA CYS A 4 22.50 8.45 9.16
C CYS A 4 21.05 8.71 9.61
N ASN A 5 20.18 9.18 8.71
CA ASN A 5 18.78 9.38 9.08
C ASN A 5 18.16 7.99 9.26
N PRO A 6 17.53 7.74 10.42
CA PRO A 6 16.85 6.48 10.65
C PRO A 6 15.75 6.42 9.59
N GLN A 7 15.81 5.42 8.70
CA GLN A 7 14.62 5.02 7.99
C GLN A 7 13.60 4.77 9.09
N VAL A 8 12.52 5.55 9.10
CA VAL A 8 11.41 5.30 10.00
C VAL A 8 10.88 3.94 9.58
N ILE A 9 11.42 2.90 10.21
CA ILE A 9 10.87 1.57 10.20
C ILE A 9 9.56 1.78 10.96
N TYR A 10 8.51 2.20 10.24
CA TYR A 10 7.15 2.10 10.74
C TYR A 10 7.07 0.68 11.26
N PRO A 11 6.89 0.49 12.57
CA PRO A 11 7.21 -0.78 13.17
C PRO A 11 6.36 -1.83 12.46
N LYS A 12 6.99 -2.94 12.03
CA LYS A 12 6.33 -4.14 11.46
C LYS A 12 5.08 -4.61 12.25
N LYS A 13 4.86 -4.08 13.47
CA LYS A 13 3.65 -4.18 14.28
C LYS A 13 2.36 -3.68 13.63
N VAL A 14 2.40 -2.91 12.54
CA VAL A 14 1.20 -2.26 11.96
C VAL A 14 0.83 -2.83 10.57
N GLN A 15 1.51 -3.89 10.12
CA GLN A 15 1.23 -4.54 8.84
C GLN A 15 -0.03 -5.43 8.94
N HIS A 16 -1.00 -5.18 8.06
CA HIS A 16 -2.19 -5.99 7.88
C HIS A 16 -2.08 -6.78 6.58
N ILE A 17 -1.98 -8.11 6.69
CA ILE A 17 -1.93 -9.00 5.53
C ILE A 17 -3.37 -9.41 5.17
N LYS A 18 -3.91 -8.83 4.10
CA LYS A 18 -5.21 -9.22 3.56
C LYS A 18 -5.04 -10.42 2.62
N LYS A 19 -5.72 -11.53 2.93
CA LYS A 19 -5.66 -12.78 2.16
C LYS A 19 -7.02 -13.18 1.62
N GLY A 20 -7.04 -13.80 0.45
CA GLY A 20 -8.24 -14.44 -0.10
C GLY A 20 -9.34 -13.45 -0.48
N TYR A 21 -8.99 -12.20 -0.77
CA TYR A 21 -9.96 -11.20 -1.23
C TYR A 21 -10.51 -11.56 -2.61
N ASP A 22 -11.73 -11.09 -2.89
CA ASP A 22 -12.27 -11.07 -4.24
C ASP A 22 -11.83 -9.77 -4.93
N PRO A 23 -11.04 -9.83 -6.02
CA PRO A 23 -10.62 -8.63 -6.75
C PRO A 23 -11.78 -7.75 -7.20
N ASP A 24 -12.93 -8.34 -7.53
CA ASP A 24 -14.10 -7.61 -8.03
C ASP A 24 -14.87 -6.88 -6.91
N LEU A 25 -14.63 -7.26 -5.65
CA LEU A 25 -15.26 -6.65 -4.47
C LEU A 25 -14.29 -5.77 -3.66
N LEU A 26 -13.04 -5.67 -4.12
CA LEU A 26 -12.03 -4.86 -3.45
C LEU A 26 -12.27 -3.38 -3.81
N SER A 27 -12.50 -2.56 -2.80
CA SER A 27 -12.63 -1.10 -2.93
C SER A 27 -11.82 -0.41 -1.85
N PHE A 28 -11.50 0.87 -2.10
CA PHE A 28 -10.73 1.68 -1.17
C PHE A 28 -11.46 1.81 0.16
N THR A 29 -12.75 2.10 0.11
CA THR A 29 -13.61 2.20 1.30
C THR A 29 -13.67 0.89 2.08
N ASN A 30 -13.76 -0.26 1.40
CA ASN A 30 -13.78 -1.56 2.08
C ASN A 30 -12.48 -1.81 2.85
N LEU A 31 -11.33 -1.43 2.28
CA LEU A 31 -10.05 -1.53 2.97
C LEU A 31 -9.96 -0.57 4.16
N VAL A 32 -10.33 0.69 3.99
CA VAL A 32 -10.35 1.68 5.08
C VAL A 32 -11.24 1.22 6.23
N ASN A 33 -12.45 0.75 5.91
CA ASN A 33 -13.39 0.26 6.91
C ASN A 33 -12.85 -0.95 7.68
N GLU A 34 -12.11 -1.85 7.03
CA GLU A 34 -11.48 -2.98 7.73
C GLU A 34 -10.50 -2.52 8.81
N PHE A 35 -9.74 -1.45 8.57
CA PHE A 35 -8.86 -0.87 9.60
C PHE A 35 -9.64 -0.25 10.76
N VAL A 36 -10.70 0.49 10.46
CA VAL A 36 -11.53 1.14 11.49
C VAL A 36 -12.31 0.11 12.31
N GLU A 37 -13.06 -0.76 11.63
CA GLU A 37 -14.00 -1.70 12.27
C GLU A 37 -13.30 -2.88 12.94
N ASN A 38 -12.23 -3.41 12.33
CA ASN A 38 -11.61 -4.66 12.79
C ASN A 38 -10.26 -4.46 13.47
N LEU A 39 -9.56 -3.35 13.20
CA LEU A 39 -8.21 -3.10 13.72
C LEU A 39 -8.15 -1.94 14.71
N GLY A 40 -9.28 -1.29 15.00
CA GLY A 40 -9.43 -0.32 16.08
C GLY A 40 -8.88 1.07 15.78
N TYR A 41 -8.73 1.41 14.50
CA TYR A 41 -8.33 2.74 14.07
C TYR A 41 -9.48 3.73 14.29
N VAL A 42 -9.16 4.97 14.67
CA VAL A 42 -10.17 6.04 14.76
C VAL A 42 -10.66 6.43 13.37
N GLY A 43 -9.70 6.51 12.45
CA GLY A 43 -9.86 6.76 11.03
C GLY A 43 -8.56 6.40 10.32
N VAL A 44 -8.58 6.32 8.99
CA VAL A 44 -7.37 6.07 8.21
C VAL A 44 -6.97 7.36 7.50
N GLN A 45 -5.85 7.94 7.91
CA GLN A 45 -5.27 9.11 7.26
C GLN A 45 -4.61 8.76 5.93
N GLN A 46 -3.86 7.65 5.91
CA GLN A 46 -3.18 7.16 4.72
C GLN A 46 -3.27 5.64 4.67
N LEU A 47 -3.59 5.11 3.51
CA LEU A 47 -3.55 3.68 3.22
C LEU A 47 -2.35 3.41 2.32
N ILE A 48 -1.49 2.48 2.73
CA ILE A 48 -0.21 2.21 2.08
C ILE A 48 -0.12 0.72 1.76
N VAL A 49 0.45 0.40 0.60
CA VAL A 49 0.81 -0.97 0.23
C VAL A 49 2.32 -1.13 0.18
N GLU A 50 2.79 -2.26 0.68
CA GLU A 50 4.17 -2.69 0.47
C GLU A 50 4.25 -3.49 -0.84
N GLY A 51 4.92 -2.90 -1.83
CA GLY A 51 5.26 -3.54 -3.09
C GLY A 51 6.44 -4.50 -2.98
N LEU A 52 6.91 -5.00 -4.13
CA LEU A 52 8.08 -5.86 -4.19
C LEU A 52 9.31 -5.14 -3.61
N CYS A 53 10.18 -5.91 -2.94
CA CYS A 53 11.39 -5.42 -2.29
C CYS A 53 11.19 -4.40 -1.15
N GLY A 54 9.96 -4.26 -0.62
CA GLY A 54 9.68 -3.41 0.53
C GLY A 54 9.41 -1.94 0.20
N THR A 55 9.23 -1.61 -1.08
CA THR A 55 8.87 -0.25 -1.51
C THR A 55 7.44 0.06 -1.05
N LEU A 56 7.22 1.26 -0.52
CA LEU A 56 5.92 1.69 -0.01
C LEU A 56 5.24 2.63 -1.01
N TYR A 57 3.96 2.40 -1.27
CA TYR A 57 3.13 3.26 -2.11
C TYR A 57 1.84 3.61 -1.41
N GLU A 58 1.43 4.87 -1.52
CA GLU A 58 0.12 5.31 -1.03
C GLU A 58 -0.96 4.89 -2.03
N ILE A 59 -2.04 4.32 -1.53
CA ILE A 59 -3.24 4.04 -2.29
C ILE A 59 -4.19 5.22 -2.08
N VAL A 60 -4.62 5.86 -3.16
CA VAL A 60 -5.60 6.94 -3.10
C VAL A 60 -6.83 6.55 -3.92
N GLY A 61 -7.96 6.35 -3.23
CA GLY A 61 -9.24 6.03 -3.85
C GLY A 61 -9.25 4.72 -4.66
N ASP A 62 -10.37 4.46 -5.34
CA ASP A 62 -10.55 3.24 -6.13
C ASP A 62 -9.66 3.20 -7.38
N GLU A 63 -9.15 4.34 -7.83
CA GLU A 63 -8.15 4.36 -8.90
C GLU A 63 -6.85 3.69 -8.47
N GLY A 64 -6.37 3.99 -7.25
CA GLY A 64 -5.22 3.32 -6.66
C GLY A 64 -5.45 1.82 -6.48
N ILE A 65 -6.66 1.41 -6.10
CA ILE A 65 -7.04 -0.02 -6.02
C ILE A 65 -6.97 -0.69 -7.38
N ARG A 66 -7.57 -0.07 -8.41
CA ARG A 66 -7.53 -0.60 -9.76
C ARG A 66 -6.09 -0.71 -10.28
N TYR A 67 -5.22 0.23 -9.92
CA TYR A 67 -3.80 0.15 -10.27
C TYR A 67 -3.09 -0.97 -9.51
N LEU A 68 -3.30 -1.08 -8.20
CA LEU A 68 -2.79 -2.17 -7.38
C LEU A 68 -3.18 -3.55 -7.95
N LEU A 69 -4.44 -3.73 -8.32
CA LEU A 69 -4.95 -4.97 -8.91
C LEU A 69 -4.27 -5.33 -10.24
N LYS A 70 -3.72 -4.35 -10.99
CA LYS A 70 -2.92 -4.62 -12.20
C LYS A 70 -1.51 -5.10 -11.89
N LEU A 71 -0.95 -4.70 -10.75
CA LEU A 71 0.43 -5.02 -10.35
C LEU A 71 0.55 -6.37 -9.64
N ILE A 72 -0.50 -6.78 -8.93
CA ILE A 72 -0.47 -8.00 -8.12
C ILE A 72 -0.89 -9.23 -8.94
N CYS A 73 -0.31 -10.38 -8.60
CA CYS A 73 -0.64 -11.64 -9.26
C CYS A 73 -2.01 -12.15 -8.81
N ASN A 74 -2.92 -12.40 -9.75
CA ASN A 74 -4.27 -12.92 -9.47
C ASN A 74 -4.27 -14.33 -8.84
N GLU A 75 -3.20 -15.10 -9.01
CA GLU A 75 -3.05 -16.42 -8.37
C GLU A 75 -2.79 -16.29 -6.86
N TYR A 76 -2.05 -15.25 -6.47
CA TYR A 76 -1.67 -14.98 -5.09
C TYR A 76 -2.45 -13.78 -4.58
N LYS A 77 -3.68 -14.03 -4.16
CA LYS A 77 -4.61 -13.05 -3.57
C LYS A 77 -4.16 -12.61 -2.17
N VAL A 78 -2.99 -11.99 -2.08
CA VAL A 78 -2.38 -11.50 -0.84
C VAL A 78 -1.85 -10.09 -1.05
N ILE A 79 -2.27 -9.16 -0.18
CA ILE A 79 -1.80 -7.78 -0.17
C ILE A 79 -1.29 -7.46 1.24
N ASN A 80 -0.11 -6.82 1.33
CA ASN A 80 0.40 -6.30 2.60
C ASN A 80 0.08 -4.81 2.71
N LEU A 81 -0.81 -4.46 3.64
CA LEU A 81 -1.31 -3.12 3.84
C LEU A 81 -0.75 -2.53 5.13
N LEU A 82 -0.53 -1.22 5.12
CA LEU A 82 -0.26 -0.40 6.29
C LEU A 82 -1.25 0.74 6.30
N ALA A 83 -1.64 1.19 7.49
CA ALA A 83 -2.44 2.39 7.64
C ALA A 83 -1.76 3.35 8.62
N VAL A 84 -1.90 4.64 8.36
CA VAL A 84 -1.61 5.70 9.33
C VAL A 84 -2.94 6.10 9.95
N ASP A 85 -3.05 6.05 11.28
CA ASP A 85 -4.26 6.48 11.98
C ASP A 85 -4.51 7.98 11.76
N GLU A 86 -5.77 8.38 11.73
CA GLU A 86 -6.18 9.79 11.61
C GLU A 86 -5.59 10.70 12.70
N CYS A 87 -5.25 10.14 13.87
CA CYS A 87 -4.62 10.89 14.96
C CYS A 87 -3.10 11.04 14.79
N ASP A 88 -2.48 10.28 13.87
CA ASP A 88 -1.03 10.23 13.68
C ASP A 88 -0.56 11.13 12.53
N PRO A 89 0.64 11.71 12.59
CA PRO A 89 1.19 12.49 11.48
C PRO A 89 1.41 11.61 10.24
N PRO A 90 1.22 12.15 9.02
CA PRO A 90 1.36 11.37 7.80
C PRO A 90 2.81 10.98 7.54
N LEU A 91 3.00 9.84 6.89
CA LEU A 91 4.27 9.44 6.35
C LEU A 91 4.64 10.32 5.15
N HIS A 92 5.78 10.99 5.28
CA HIS A 92 6.33 11.81 4.21
C HIS A 92 7.11 10.97 3.19
N SER A 93 7.24 11.49 1.97
CA SER A 93 8.01 10.89 0.88
C SER A 93 7.48 9.53 0.41
N ILE A 94 6.20 9.25 0.63
CA ILE A 94 5.48 8.13 0.01
C ILE A 94 4.84 8.63 -1.29
N SER A 95 5.13 7.98 -2.41
CA SER A 95 4.51 8.29 -3.71
C SER A 95 3.18 7.56 -3.87
N ASN A 96 2.25 8.15 -4.63
CA ASN A 96 1.02 7.47 -4.98
C ASN A 96 1.33 6.27 -5.89
N ILE A 97 0.66 5.15 -5.65
CA ILE A 97 0.82 3.93 -6.44
C ILE A 97 0.54 4.15 -7.92
N VAL A 98 -0.35 5.09 -8.27
CA VAL A 98 -0.68 5.41 -9.68
C VAL A 98 0.46 6.13 -10.40
N ASP A 99 1.33 6.82 -9.66
CA ASP A 99 2.51 7.51 -10.20
C ASP A 99 3.67 6.53 -10.46
N HIS A 100 3.49 5.25 -10.10
CA HIS A 100 4.46 4.23 -10.42
C HIS A 100 4.41 3.94 -11.93
N ASN A 101 5.17 4.71 -12.71
CA ASN A 101 5.45 4.38 -14.10
C ASN A 101 6.15 3.02 -14.14
N VAL A 102 5.42 2.00 -14.57
CA VAL A 102 6.05 0.87 -15.23
C VAL A 102 6.46 1.39 -16.60
N ASP A 103 7.58 2.12 -16.67
CA ASP A 103 8.30 2.17 -17.93
C ASP A 103 8.63 0.71 -18.24
N GLU A 104 7.87 0.12 -19.17
CA GLU A 104 8.30 -1.05 -19.91
C GLU A 104 9.64 -0.70 -20.55
N VAL A 105 10.73 -0.88 -19.82
CA VAL A 105 12.03 -1.09 -20.42
C VAL A 105 11.92 -2.46 -21.08
N GLY A 106 11.44 -2.43 -22.33
CA GLY A 106 11.62 -3.51 -23.28
C GLY A 106 13.09 -3.89 -23.24
N THR A 107 13.40 -4.96 -22.52
CA THR A 107 14.70 -5.58 -22.60
C THR A 107 14.63 -6.42 -23.85
N ASP A 108 14.89 -5.76 -24.97
CA ASP A 108 15.16 -6.37 -26.26
C ASP A 108 16.43 -7.22 -26.04
N CYS A 109 16.22 -8.50 -25.72
CA CYS A 109 17.31 -9.46 -25.63
C CYS A 109 17.82 -9.71 -27.06
N SER A 110 18.92 -9.04 -27.42
CA SER A 110 19.78 -9.42 -28.56
C SER A 110 20.58 -10.68 -28.26
#